data_AF-A0A3Q0II84-F1
#
_entry.id   AF-A0A3Q0II84-F1
#
_cell.length_a   1.000
_cell.length_b   1.000
_cell.length_c   1.000
_cell.angle_alpha   90.00
_cell.angle_beta   90.00
_cell.angle_gamma   90.00
#
_symmetry.space_group_name_H-M   'P 1'
#
loop_
_entity.id
_entity.type
_entity.pdbx_description
1 polymer ?
#
loop_
_entity_poly.entity_id
_entity_poly.type
_entity_poly.pdbx_seq_one_letter_code
_entity_poly.pdbx_strand_id
1 'polypeptide(L)'
;MLQFPIEMSMPWILTDHILKTKEPSMMEYVLYPLDLYNDSAHYALTVFRKQFLYDEVEAEVNLCFDQFVYKLSEQIFAHYKQLAAR
;
A
#
# COMPACT_ATOMS: atom_id res chain seq x y z
N MET A 1 -8.19 15.31 -15.81
CA MET A 1 -6.88 14.62 -15.74
C MET A 1 -7.16 13.14 -15.65
N LEU A 2 -6.42 12.33 -16.39
CA LEU A 2 -6.56 10.87 -16.38
C LEU A 2 -5.52 10.36 -15.37
N GLN A 3 -5.90 10.26 -14.09
CA GLN A 3 -5.05 9.62 -13.08
C GLN A 3 -4.94 8.12 -13.44
N PHE A 4 -3.74 7.57 -13.44
CA PHE A 4 -3.56 6.14 -13.72
C PHE A 4 -4.20 5.32 -12.58
N PRO A 5 -4.81 4.16 -12.89
CA PRO A 5 -5.34 3.27 -11.87
C PRO A 5 -4.26 2.88 -10.85
N ILE A 6 -4.63 2.70 -9.58
CA ILE A 6 -3.71 2.25 -8.52
C ILE A 6 -3.04 0.92 -8.84
N GLU A 7 -3.67 0.09 -9.68
CA GLU A 7 -3.11 -1.18 -10.17
C GLU A 7 -1.88 -1.00 -11.06
N MET A 8 -1.64 0.22 -11.55
CA MET A 8 -0.45 0.61 -12.30
C MET A 8 0.59 1.31 -11.42
N SER A 9 0.29 1.53 -10.14
CA SER A 9 1.20 2.18 -9.20
C SER A 9 2.19 1.19 -8.62
N MET A 10 3.49 1.50 -8.79
CA MET A 10 4.58 0.63 -8.33
C MET A 10 4.53 0.32 -6.82
N PRO A 11 4.36 1.32 -5.92
CA PRO A 11 4.16 1.05 -4.49
C PRO A 11 3.02 0.08 -4.19
N TRP A 12 1.88 0.22 -4.88
CA TRP A 12 0.73 -0.64 -4.68
C TRP A 12 0.93 -2.05 -5.24
N ILE A 13 1.51 -2.18 -6.43
CA ILE A 13 1.81 -3.49 -7.05
C ILE A 13 2.68 -4.33 -6.12
N LEU A 14 3.72 -3.72 -5.52
CA LEU A 14 4.62 -4.42 -4.59
C LEU A 14 3.90 -4.83 -3.30
N THR A 15 3.10 -3.93 -2.74
CA THR A 15 2.29 -4.19 -1.54
C THR A 15 1.29 -5.32 -1.78
N ASP A 16 0.53 -5.23 -2.87
CA ASP A 16 -0.49 -6.20 -3.25
C ASP A 16 0.12 -7.57 -3.58
N HIS A 17 1.32 -7.61 -4.16
CA HIS A 17 2.04 -8.87 -4.38
C HIS A 17 2.31 -9.59 -3.06
N ILE A 18 2.88 -8.89 -2.06
CA ILE A 18 3.17 -9.46 -0.73
C ILE A 18 1.89 -9.99 -0.07
N LEU A 19 0.82 -9.19 -0.10
CA LEU A 19 -0.49 -9.59 0.43
C LEU A 19 -1.05 -10.82 -0.30
N LYS A 20 -0.89 -10.94 -1.62
CA LYS A 20 -1.39 -12.08 -2.39
C LYS A 20 -0.59 -13.35 -2.14
N THR A 21 0.73 -13.27 -2.07
CA THR A 21 1.60 -14.43 -1.83
C THR A 21 1.47 -14.98 -0.41
N LYS A 22 1.07 -14.14 0.57
CA LYS A 22 0.92 -14.52 2.00
C LYS A 22 2.18 -15.17 2.57
N GLU A 23 3.34 -14.81 2.03
CA GLU A 23 4.61 -15.38 2.45
C GLU A 23 4.99 -14.76 3.81
N PRO A 24 5.13 -15.55 4.90
CA PRO A 24 5.36 -15.02 6.24
C PRO A 24 6.64 -14.19 6.35
N SER A 25 7.69 -14.60 5.64
CA SER A 25 8.96 -13.90 5.47
C SER A 25 8.77 -12.52 4.85
N MET A 26 7.90 -12.38 3.85
CA MET A 26 7.67 -11.11 3.16
C MET A 26 6.68 -10.20 3.89
N MET A 27 5.85 -10.74 4.78
CA MET A 27 4.84 -9.97 5.52
C MET A 27 5.47 -8.89 6.42
N GLU A 28 6.65 -9.16 6.99
CA GLU A 28 7.43 -8.16 7.74
C GLU A 28 7.87 -6.97 6.87
N TYR A 29 7.94 -7.17 5.55
CA TYR A 29 8.37 -6.15 4.60
C TYR A 29 7.21 -5.38 3.95
N VAL A 30 5.96 -5.68 4.29
CA VAL A 30 4.79 -5.10 3.61
C VAL A 30 4.68 -3.58 3.78
N LEU A 31 5.34 -3.01 4.79
CA LEU A 31 5.34 -1.57 5.05
C LEU A 31 6.43 -0.82 4.26
N TYR A 32 7.47 -1.49 3.74
CA TYR A 32 8.52 -0.80 2.97
C TYR A 32 8.01 -0.17 1.67
N PRO A 33 7.17 -0.84 0.86
CA PRO A 33 6.62 -0.20 -0.33
C PRO A 33 5.71 1.01 0.00
N LEU A 34 5.09 1.05 1.18
CA LEU A 34 4.32 2.22 1.62
C LEU A 34 5.22 3.43 1.87
N ASP A 35 6.48 3.23 2.24
CA ASP A 35 7.43 4.32 2.46
C ASP A 35 7.79 5.06 1.15
N LEU A 36 7.68 4.40 0.00
CA LEU A 36 7.84 5.05 -1.31
C LEU A 36 6.82 6.17 -1.54
N TYR A 37 5.65 6.11 -0.91
CA TYR A 37 4.69 7.21 -0.93
C TYR A 37 5.20 8.43 -0.15
N ASN A 38 5.90 8.21 0.97
CA ASN A 38 6.52 9.30 1.73
C ASN A 38 7.60 9.99 0.90
N ASP A 39 8.45 9.21 0.23
CA ASP A 39 9.47 9.75 -0.67
C ASP A 39 8.86 10.56 -1.82
N SER A 40 7.79 10.03 -2.43
CA SER A 40 7.08 10.68 -3.54
C SER A 40 6.42 11.99 -3.09
N ALA A 41 5.75 11.99 -1.94
CA ALA A 41 5.14 13.18 -1.36
C ALA A 41 6.18 14.25 -1.01
N HIS A 42 7.31 13.85 -0.40
CA HIS A 42 8.41 14.75 -0.10
C HIS A 42 9.00 15.35 -1.38
N TYR A 43 9.22 14.54 -2.42
CA TYR A 43 9.75 15.01 -3.70
C TYR A 43 8.78 15.96 -4.42
N ALA A 44 7.48 15.70 -4.36
CA ALA A 44 6.44 16.56 -4.92
C ALA A 44 6.46 17.97 -4.31
N LEU A 45 6.63 18.06 -2.98
CA LEU A 45 6.66 19.35 -2.26
C LEU A 45 8.01 20.07 -2.36
N THR A 46 9.13 19.35 -2.25
CA THR A 46 10.46 19.96 -2.15
C THR A 46 11.12 20.24 -3.49
N VAL A 47 11.01 19.29 -4.43
CA VAL A 47 11.67 19.37 -5.73
C VAL A 47 10.74 19.95 -6.79
N PHE A 48 9.55 19.34 -6.98
CA PHE A 48 8.61 19.83 -7.98
C PHE A 48 7.87 21.09 -7.53
N ARG A 49 7.67 21.26 -6.22
CA ARG A 49 6.93 22.38 -5.59
C ARG A 49 5.53 22.53 -6.19
N LYS A 50 4.85 21.42 -6.41
CA LYS A 50 3.49 21.37 -6.97
C LYS A 50 2.53 20.72 -5.97
N GLN A 51 1.57 21.49 -5.48
CA GLN A 51 0.54 20.99 -4.55
C GLN A 51 -0.32 19.89 -5.18
N PHE A 52 -0.72 20.05 -6.45
CA PHE A 52 -1.55 19.04 -7.13
C PHE A 52 -0.91 17.64 -7.18
N LEU A 53 0.42 17.54 -7.26
CA LEU A 53 1.12 16.24 -7.23
C LEU A 53 1.05 15.61 -5.84
N TYR A 54 1.15 16.42 -4.79
CA TYR A 54 0.97 15.94 -3.43
C TYR A 54 -0.47 15.49 -3.19
N ASP A 55 -1.46 16.26 -3.65
CA ASP A 55 -2.87 15.93 -3.51
C ASP A 55 -3.21 14.60 -4.22
N GLU A 56 -2.62 14.34 -5.40
CA GLU A 56 -2.77 13.06 -6.10
C GLU A 56 -2.13 11.90 -5.34
N VAL A 57 -0.92 12.08 -4.78
CA VAL A 57 -0.24 11.06 -3.96
C VAL A 57 -1.04 10.76 -2.69
N GLU A 58 -1.54 11.79 -2.00
CA GLU A 58 -2.36 11.64 -0.80
C GLU A 58 -3.66 10.87 -1.10
N ALA A 59 -4.35 11.22 -2.19
CA ALA A 59 -5.57 10.51 -2.61
C ALA A 59 -5.29 9.03 -2.94
N GLU A 60 -4.15 8.74 -3.58
CA GLU A 60 -3.74 7.37 -3.90
C GLU A 60 -3.43 6.55 -2.65
N VAL A 61 -2.65 7.12 -1.73
CA VAL A 61 -2.31 6.49 -0.43
C VAL A 61 -3.57 6.16 0.34
N ASN A 62 -4.52 7.10 0.42
CA ASN A 62 -5.75 6.91 1.18
C ASN A 62 -6.53 5.68 0.68
N LEU A 63 -6.70 5.56 -0.64
CA LEU A 63 -7.37 4.41 -1.24
C LEU A 63 -6.60 3.09 -1.07
N CYS A 64 -5.28 3.12 -1.26
CA CYS A 64 -4.43 1.94 -1.10
C CYS A 64 -4.38 1.46 0.36
N PHE A 65 -4.34 2.39 1.30
CA PHE A 65 -4.29 2.08 2.72
C PHE A 65 -5.59 1.43 3.21
N ASP A 66 -6.75 1.91 2.75
CA ASP A 66 -8.04 1.27 3.02
C ASP A 66 -8.06 -0.20 2.54
N GLN A 67 -7.59 -0.44 1.32
CA GLN A 67 -7.49 -1.80 0.76
C GLN A 67 -6.48 -2.67 1.50
N PHE A 68 -5.35 -2.10 1.92
CA PHE A 68 -4.32 -2.78 2.69
C PHE A 68 -4.88 -3.25 4.04
N VAL A 69 -5.51 -2.35 4.80
CA VAL A 69 -6.10 -2.66 6.11
C VAL A 69 -7.16 -3.74 5.98
N TYR A 70 -8.03 -3.65 4.96
CA TYR A 70 -9.05 -4.67 4.71
C TYR A 70 -8.44 -6.06 4.46
N LYS A 71 -7.53 -6.17 3.49
CA LYS A 71 -6.88 -7.44 3.12
C LYS A 71 -6.06 -8.02 4.27
N LEU A 72 -5.29 -7.19 4.97
CA LEU A 72 -4.46 -7.63 6.09
C LEU A 72 -5.34 -8.15 7.24
N SER A 73 -6.41 -7.42 7.58
CA SER A 73 -7.33 -7.82 8.65
C SER A 73 -8.00 -9.16 8.35
N GLU A 74 -8.47 -9.36 7.11
CA GLU A 74 -9.05 -10.63 6.66
C GLU A 74 -8.04 -11.78 6.79
N GLN A 75 -6.78 -11.56 6.40
CA GLN A 75 -5.73 -12.57 6.49
C GLN A 75 -5.38 -12.94 7.92
N ILE A 76 -5.20 -11.95 8.78
CA ILE A 76 -4.93 -12.16 10.21
C ILE A 76 -6.08 -12.95 10.84
N PHE A 77 -7.33 -12.53 10.59
CA PHE A 77 -8.50 -13.22 11.11
C PHE A 77 -8.57 -14.67 10.63
N ALA A 78 -8.38 -14.91 9.34
CA ALA A 78 -8.38 -16.26 8.77
C ALA A 78 -7.27 -17.14 9.36
N HIS A 79 -6.07 -16.60 9.54
CA HIS A 79 -4.94 -17.31 10.13
C HIS A 79 -5.22 -17.74 11.58
N TYR A 80 -5.65 -16.81 12.43
CA TYR A 80 -5.95 -17.12 13.83
C TYR A 80 -7.18 -18.02 13.98
N LYS A 81 -8.19 -17.90 13.11
CA LYS A 81 -9.34 -18.80 13.09
C LYS A 81 -8.93 -20.24 12.77
N GLN A 82 -8.01 -20.44 11.82
CA GLN A 82 -7.46 -21.77 11.52
C GLN A 82 -6.61 -22.32 12.65
N LEU A 83 -5.81 -21.46 13.31
CA LEU A 83 -5.00 -21.84 14.45
C LEU A 83 -5.86 -22.29 15.64
N ALA A 84 -6.96 -21.59 15.93
CA ALA A 84 -7.87 -21.94 17.02
C ALA A 84 -8.75 -23.17 16.73
N ALA A 85 -8.91 -23.52 15.44
CA ALA A 85 -9.62 -24.74 15.02
C ALA A 85 -8.72 -25.99 15.01
N ARG A 86 -7.41 -25.80 15.17
CA ARG A 86 -6.42 -26.87 15.38
C ARG A 86 -6.28 -27.20 16.85
#